data_AF-A0A9D8AII6-F1
#
_entry.id   AF-A0A9D8AII6-F1
#
_cell.length_a   1.000
_cell.length_b   1.000
_cell.length_c   1.000
_cell.angle_alpha   90.00
_cell.angle_beta   90.00
_cell.angle_gamma   90.00
#
_symmetry.space_group_name_H-M   'P 1'
#
loop_
_entity.id
_entity.type
_entity.pdbx_description
1 polymer ?
#
loop_
_entity_poly.entity_id
_entity_poly.type
_entity_poly.pdbx_seq_one_letter_code
_entity_poly.pdbx_strand_id
1 'polypeptide(L)'
;ERSNSISHLKLAYSHGFGFERTELPAIIADGPTGRDFISVNINKKHVKEAKVASGIMDLDFILSLAHVTGHCQTGLGASIKNIGMGCASRAGKLEQHSTVLPEVTADKCIGCGLCIKWCPADAIKLNNDKAVISKEACIGCGECTVACRTEAIEIKWNESVQNLQEKMAEYAYAAVRGKKRGFLNFLMKITKDCDCMAKESDPSIVSDIGILASKDPVSIDKATIDLLNNLGNCDRLKDGYPNIDWNIQVNHAAKIGLGSLDYELILLRP
;
A
#
# COMPACT_ATOMS: atom_id res chain seq x y z
N GLU A 1 -11.00 -9.77 -7.49
CA GLU A 1 -10.22 -10.95 -7.00
C GLU A 1 -9.54 -10.76 -5.63
N ARG A 2 -9.38 -9.53 -5.13
CA ARG A 2 -8.68 -9.23 -3.87
C ARG A 2 -9.56 -8.48 -2.85
N SER A 3 -10.77 -8.98 -2.61
CA SER A 3 -11.77 -8.28 -1.77
C SER A 3 -11.86 -8.80 -0.34
N ASN A 4 -11.40 -10.03 -0.07
CA ASN A 4 -11.37 -10.65 1.26
C ASN A 4 -10.19 -11.63 1.38
N SER A 5 -10.00 -12.22 2.56
CA SER A 5 -8.85 -13.12 2.80
C SER A 5 -8.89 -14.37 1.92
N ILE A 6 -10.07 -14.97 1.72
CA ILE A 6 -10.23 -16.21 0.97
C ILE A 6 -9.87 -15.98 -0.50
N SER A 7 -10.36 -14.89 -1.10
CA SER A 7 -10.05 -14.56 -2.49
C SER A 7 -8.56 -14.23 -2.68
N HIS A 8 -7.95 -13.54 -1.71
CA HIS A 8 -6.51 -13.28 -1.72
C HIS A 8 -5.68 -14.57 -1.64
N LEU A 9 -6.00 -15.47 -0.71
CA LEU A 9 -5.26 -16.72 -0.55
C LEU A 9 -5.39 -17.61 -1.78
N LYS A 10 -6.59 -17.70 -2.38
CA LYS A 10 -6.78 -18.42 -3.65
C LYS A 10 -5.86 -17.90 -4.76
N LEU A 11 -5.78 -16.57 -4.92
CA LEU A 11 -4.91 -15.94 -5.91
C LEU A 11 -3.42 -16.16 -5.60
N ALA A 12 -3.03 -16.03 -4.33
CA ALA A 12 -1.66 -16.30 -3.89
C ALA A 12 -1.27 -17.75 -4.21
N TYR A 13 -2.15 -18.71 -3.93
CA TYR A 13 -1.90 -20.13 -4.20
C TYR A 13 -1.82 -20.43 -5.70
N SER A 14 -2.68 -19.82 -6.53
CA SER A 14 -2.57 -19.97 -7.99
C SER A 14 -1.27 -19.41 -8.55
N HIS A 15 -0.68 -18.41 -7.89
CA HIS A 15 0.63 -17.85 -8.24
C HIS A 15 1.80 -18.58 -7.58
N GLY A 16 1.54 -19.68 -6.87
CA GLY A 16 2.57 -20.53 -6.29
C GLY A 16 3.03 -20.17 -4.89
N PHE A 17 2.36 -19.24 -4.21
CA PHE A 17 2.60 -18.91 -2.79
C PHE A 17 1.85 -19.84 -1.82
N GLY A 18 1.50 -21.05 -2.26
CA GLY A 18 0.89 -22.06 -1.41
C GLY A 18 1.92 -22.81 -0.58
N PHE A 19 1.51 -23.29 0.59
CA PHE A 19 2.36 -24.04 1.52
C PHE A 19 3.10 -25.21 0.82
N GLU A 20 2.44 -25.90 -0.12
CA GLU A 20 3.04 -27.02 -0.85
C GLU A 20 4.22 -26.66 -1.75
N ARG A 21 4.45 -25.37 -2.01
CA ARG A 21 5.58 -24.88 -2.80
C ARG A 21 6.59 -24.10 -1.97
N THR A 22 6.12 -23.35 -0.99
CA THR A 22 6.96 -22.44 -0.21
C THR A 22 7.39 -23.01 1.14
N GLU A 23 6.70 -24.04 1.64
CA GLU A 23 6.77 -24.51 3.04
C GLU A 23 6.50 -23.40 4.07
N LEU A 24 5.91 -22.29 3.62
CA LEU A 24 5.58 -21.11 4.42
C LEU A 24 4.07 -20.86 4.37
N PRO A 25 3.40 -20.68 5.53
CA PRO A 25 1.98 -20.37 5.54
C PRO A 25 1.73 -18.97 5.00
N ALA A 26 0.76 -18.83 4.09
CA ALA A 26 0.27 -17.54 3.65
C ALA A 26 -0.84 -17.05 4.59
N ILE A 27 -0.70 -15.85 5.14
CA ILE A 27 -1.66 -15.24 6.06
C ILE A 27 -2.01 -13.84 5.57
N ILE A 28 -3.30 -13.52 5.54
CA ILE A 28 -3.79 -12.19 5.22
C ILE A 28 -3.96 -11.42 6.54
N ALA A 29 -3.09 -10.44 6.75
CA ALA A 29 -2.85 -9.84 8.06
C ALA A 29 -3.97 -8.92 8.59
N ASP A 30 -4.90 -8.46 7.73
CA ASP A 30 -6.05 -7.62 8.09
C ASP A 30 -7.36 -8.42 8.22
N GLY A 31 -7.23 -9.73 8.39
CA GLY A 31 -8.31 -10.63 8.75
C GLY A 31 -9.26 -10.99 7.61
N PRO A 32 -10.32 -11.77 7.91
CA PRO A 32 -11.18 -12.36 6.89
C PRO A 32 -11.86 -11.34 5.97
N THR A 33 -12.15 -10.16 6.50
CA THR A 33 -12.91 -9.10 5.81
C THR A 33 -12.11 -7.83 5.55
N GLY A 34 -10.80 -7.81 5.88
CA GLY A 34 -9.94 -6.63 5.73
C GLY A 34 -10.20 -5.52 6.75
N ARG A 35 -10.78 -5.87 7.91
CA ARG A 35 -11.21 -4.94 8.98
C ARG A 35 -10.37 -5.07 10.24
N ASP A 36 -9.44 -6.01 10.30
CA ASP A 36 -8.66 -6.25 11.51
C ASP A 36 -7.43 -5.34 11.44
N PHE A 37 -7.45 -4.27 12.23
CA PHE A 37 -6.37 -3.30 12.26
C PHE A 37 -6.16 -2.73 13.66
N ILE A 38 -4.95 -2.24 13.88
CA ILE A 38 -4.59 -1.42 15.03
C ILE A 38 -4.33 -0.01 14.54
N SER A 39 -4.91 0.94 15.26
CA SER A 39 -4.70 2.36 15.10
C SER A 39 -3.36 2.76 15.72
N VAL A 40 -2.39 3.14 14.89
CA VAL A 40 -1.04 3.53 15.31
C VAL A 40 -0.89 5.04 15.23
N ASN A 41 -0.76 5.68 16.39
CA ASN A 41 -0.52 7.13 16.44
C ASN A 41 0.91 7.47 15.98
N ILE A 42 1.00 8.22 14.88
CA ILE A 42 2.27 8.66 14.28
C ILE A 42 2.38 10.18 14.16
N ASN A 43 1.25 10.91 14.29
CA ASN A 43 1.17 12.38 14.24
C ASN A 43 1.99 13.02 13.09
N LYS A 44 1.94 12.43 11.89
CA LYS A 44 2.67 12.93 10.72
C LYS A 44 1.84 13.97 9.95
N LYS A 45 2.31 14.40 8.78
CA LYS A 45 1.75 15.54 8.04
C LYS A 45 0.30 15.27 7.67
N HIS A 46 0.05 14.11 7.06
CA HIS A 46 -1.29 13.74 6.56
C HIS A 46 -2.01 12.77 7.47
N VAL A 47 -1.28 11.80 8.02
CA VAL A 47 -1.82 10.71 8.82
C VAL A 47 -1.46 10.94 10.28
N LYS A 48 -2.48 11.18 11.12
CA LYS A 48 -2.31 11.26 12.57
C LYS A 48 -2.29 9.88 13.19
N GLU A 49 -3.21 9.04 12.75
CA GLU A 49 -3.37 7.66 13.20
C GLU A 49 -3.48 6.74 11.99
N ALA A 50 -2.50 5.86 11.81
CA ALA A 50 -2.44 4.94 10.70
C ALA A 50 -3.15 3.62 11.06
N LYS A 51 -4.01 3.12 10.17
CA LYS A 51 -4.75 1.86 10.35
C LYS A 51 -3.94 0.69 9.79
N VAL A 52 -3.05 0.14 10.60
CA VAL A 52 -2.15 -0.95 10.21
C VAL A 52 -2.79 -2.29 10.49
N ALA A 53 -2.71 -3.25 9.56
CA ALA A 53 -3.23 -4.60 9.73
C ALA A 53 -2.74 -5.21 11.06
N SER A 54 -3.65 -5.78 11.85
CA SER A 54 -3.33 -6.22 13.22
C SER A 54 -2.22 -7.27 13.24
N GLY A 55 -2.26 -8.23 12.32
CA GLY A 55 -1.22 -9.26 12.22
C GLY A 55 0.17 -8.73 11.92
N ILE A 56 0.31 -7.52 11.37
CA ILE A 56 1.61 -6.85 11.19
C ILE A 56 2.10 -6.25 12.51
N MET A 57 1.18 -5.75 13.35
CA MET A 57 1.53 -5.14 14.62
C MET A 57 2.00 -6.15 15.65
N ASP A 58 1.58 -7.42 15.54
CA ASP A 58 2.03 -8.51 16.41
C ASP A 58 3.45 -9.02 16.09
N LEU A 59 4.08 -8.58 15.00
CA LEU A 59 5.40 -9.07 14.57
C LEU A 59 6.57 -8.39 15.30
N ASP A 60 7.56 -9.15 15.76
CA ASP A 60 8.84 -8.61 16.26
C ASP A 60 9.81 -8.19 15.14
N PHE A 61 9.71 -8.88 14.01
CA PHE A 61 10.59 -8.72 12.85
C PHE A 61 9.80 -8.71 11.55
N ILE A 62 10.17 -7.82 10.63
CA ILE A 62 9.62 -7.75 9.28
C ILE A 62 10.76 -7.96 8.26
N LEU A 63 10.60 -8.96 7.39
CA LEU A 63 11.39 -9.10 6.17
C LEU A 63 10.51 -8.77 4.96
N SER A 64 10.74 -7.62 4.35
CA SER A 64 10.02 -7.18 3.16
C SER A 64 10.67 -7.75 1.91
N LEU A 65 9.88 -8.40 1.05
CA LEU A 65 10.30 -8.83 -0.29
C LEU A 65 9.52 -8.00 -1.32
N ALA A 66 10.22 -7.18 -2.11
CA ALA A 66 9.61 -6.32 -3.10
C ALA A 66 10.20 -6.58 -4.50
N HIS A 67 9.35 -6.94 -5.44
CA HIS A 67 9.67 -6.82 -6.86
C HIS A 67 9.64 -5.33 -7.23
N VAL A 68 10.72 -4.85 -7.84
CA VAL A 68 10.83 -3.46 -8.28
C VAL A 68 10.07 -3.29 -9.59
N THR A 69 9.09 -2.38 -9.61
CA THR A 69 8.29 -2.05 -10.80
C THR A 69 8.06 -0.55 -10.90
N GLY A 70 7.53 -0.08 -12.03
CA GLY A 70 6.90 1.24 -12.09
C GLY A 70 5.50 1.26 -11.45
N HIS A 71 4.85 2.43 -11.43
CA HIS A 71 3.46 2.58 -10.99
C HIS A 71 2.81 3.86 -11.50
N CYS A 72 1.54 3.77 -11.90
CA CYS A 72 0.75 4.89 -12.46
C CYS A 72 0.44 6.05 -11.52
N GLN A 73 0.79 5.95 -10.23
CA GLN A 73 0.55 7.03 -9.25
C GLN A 73 1.77 7.36 -8.39
N THR A 74 2.72 6.43 -8.24
CA THR A 74 3.91 6.62 -7.37
C THR A 74 5.21 6.64 -8.16
N GLY A 75 5.17 6.30 -9.45
CA GLY A 75 6.34 6.21 -10.33
C GLY A 75 7.21 4.98 -10.04
N LEU A 76 7.44 4.65 -8.77
CA LEU A 76 8.18 3.47 -8.30
C LEU A 76 7.32 2.61 -7.37
N GLY A 77 7.33 1.31 -7.60
CA GLY A 77 6.95 0.27 -6.65
C GLY A 77 8.18 -0.47 -6.16
N ALA A 78 8.51 -0.29 -4.88
CA ALA A 78 9.62 -0.95 -4.21
C ALA A 78 9.29 -1.11 -2.70
N SER A 79 10.29 -1.10 -1.81
CA SER A 79 10.10 -1.42 -0.39
C SER A 79 9.13 -0.48 0.33
N ILE A 80 9.21 0.84 0.11
CA ILE A 80 8.32 1.81 0.77
C ILE A 80 6.86 1.56 0.37
N LYS A 81 6.58 1.35 -0.92
CA LYS A 81 5.23 1.06 -1.40
C LYS A 81 4.74 -0.30 -0.92
N ASN A 82 5.61 -1.30 -0.90
CA ASN A 82 5.27 -2.65 -0.45
C ASN A 82 4.78 -2.62 1.00
N ILE A 83 5.52 -1.98 1.90
CA ILE A 83 5.11 -1.85 3.31
C ILE A 83 3.96 -0.87 3.47
N GLY A 84 4.06 0.35 2.91
CA GLY A 84 3.09 1.42 3.14
C GLY A 84 1.69 1.07 2.65
N MET A 85 1.58 0.48 1.44
CA MET A 85 0.30 0.00 0.92
C MET A 85 -0.05 -1.39 1.45
N GLY A 86 0.93 -2.31 1.51
CA GLY A 86 0.69 -3.72 1.81
C GLY A 86 0.31 -3.99 3.26
N CYS A 87 0.92 -3.28 4.22
CA CYS A 87 0.64 -3.44 5.65
C CYS A 87 -0.58 -2.62 6.11
N ALA A 88 -1.11 -1.73 5.29
CA ALA A 88 -2.32 -0.99 5.61
C ALA A 88 -3.56 -1.90 5.51
N SER A 89 -4.50 -1.72 6.44
CA SER A 89 -5.82 -2.35 6.34
C SER A 89 -6.60 -1.81 5.14
N ARG A 90 -7.74 -2.41 4.80
CA ARG A 90 -8.60 -1.86 3.73
C ARG A 90 -8.98 -0.40 3.99
N ALA A 91 -9.33 -0.05 5.23
CA ALA A 91 -9.60 1.32 5.64
C ALA A 91 -8.37 2.24 5.49
N GLY A 92 -7.18 1.75 5.86
CA GLY A 92 -5.94 2.51 5.70
C GLY A 92 -5.56 2.75 4.23
N LYS A 93 -5.74 1.75 3.36
CA LYS A 93 -5.56 1.90 1.90
C LYS A 93 -6.48 2.97 1.33
N LEU A 94 -7.74 2.99 1.77
CA LEU A 94 -8.70 3.99 1.33
C LEU A 94 -8.33 5.42 1.77
N GLU A 95 -7.85 5.59 3.01
CA GLU A 95 -7.35 6.87 3.50
C GLU A 95 -6.14 7.39 2.70
N GLN A 96 -5.28 6.48 2.23
CA GLN A 96 -4.15 6.82 1.35
C GLN A 96 -4.63 7.35 -0.02
N HIS A 97 -5.78 6.89 -0.52
CA HIS A 97 -6.26 7.17 -1.87
C HIS A 97 -7.33 8.26 -1.99
N SER A 98 -7.80 8.82 -0.88
CA SER A 98 -8.88 9.80 -0.92
C SER A 98 -8.68 10.99 -0.01
N THR A 99 -9.19 12.11 -0.49
CA THR A 99 -9.36 13.36 0.25
C THR A 99 -10.81 13.59 0.68
N VAL A 100 -11.75 12.78 0.20
CA VAL A 100 -13.19 13.03 0.32
C VAL A 100 -13.86 11.91 1.10
N LEU A 101 -14.83 12.33 1.91
CA LEU A 101 -15.67 11.44 2.68
C LEU A 101 -16.46 10.50 1.75
N PRO A 102 -16.71 9.25 2.15
CA PRO A 102 -17.49 8.29 1.35
C PRO A 102 -18.88 8.84 1.00
N GLU A 103 -19.36 8.50 -0.20
CA GLU A 103 -20.71 8.85 -0.67
C GLU A 103 -21.52 7.58 -0.97
N VAL A 104 -22.84 7.65 -0.81
CA VAL A 104 -23.74 6.51 -1.03
C VAL A 104 -24.42 6.62 -2.39
N THR A 105 -24.24 5.60 -3.23
CA THR A 105 -24.97 5.41 -4.47
C THR A 105 -26.33 4.78 -4.16
N ALA A 106 -27.38 5.60 -4.16
CA ALA A 106 -28.73 5.20 -3.73
C ALA A 106 -29.26 3.96 -4.47
N ASP A 107 -28.98 3.82 -5.76
CA ASP A 107 -29.47 2.70 -6.59
C ASP A 107 -28.88 1.35 -6.16
N LYS A 108 -27.64 1.33 -5.69
CA LYS A 108 -26.97 0.11 -5.19
C LYS A 108 -27.31 -0.19 -3.72
N CYS A 109 -27.83 0.79 -2.98
CA CYS A 109 -28.09 0.66 -1.55
C CYS A 109 -29.40 -0.08 -1.30
N ILE A 110 -29.34 -1.20 -0.57
CA ILE A 110 -30.52 -2.01 -0.24
C ILE A 110 -31.07 -1.74 1.18
N GLY A 111 -30.62 -0.66 1.84
CA GLY A 111 -31.14 -0.27 3.15
C GLY A 111 -30.79 -1.20 4.32
N CYS A 112 -29.83 -2.12 4.17
CA CYS A 112 -29.56 -3.17 5.17
C CYS A 112 -29.00 -2.69 6.53
N GLY A 113 -28.68 -1.40 6.68
CA GLY A 113 -28.22 -0.80 7.93
C GLY A 113 -26.83 -1.25 8.43
N LEU A 114 -26.14 -2.15 7.72
CA LEU A 114 -24.85 -2.67 8.18
C LEU A 114 -23.79 -1.57 8.37
N CYS A 115 -23.74 -0.60 7.45
CA CYS A 115 -22.82 0.54 7.55
C CYS A 115 -23.05 1.41 8.79
N ILE A 116 -24.29 1.50 9.29
CA ILE A 116 -24.63 2.25 10.51
C ILE A 116 -23.99 1.57 11.72
N LYS A 117 -24.16 0.26 11.84
CA LYS A 117 -23.59 -0.55 12.92
C LYS A 117 -22.06 -0.39 13.04
N TRP A 118 -21.38 -0.18 11.92
CA TRP A 118 -19.91 -0.10 11.87
C TRP A 118 -19.37 1.33 11.83
N CYS A 119 -20.22 2.36 11.88
CA CYS A 119 -19.72 3.73 11.88
C CYS A 119 -19.27 4.12 13.29
N PRO A 120 -17.96 4.32 13.55
CA PRO A 120 -17.48 4.69 14.88
C PRO A 120 -17.84 6.12 15.28
N ALA A 121 -18.28 6.94 14.33
CA ALA A 121 -18.64 8.34 14.54
C ALA A 121 -20.17 8.57 14.52
N ASP A 122 -20.97 7.50 14.48
CA ASP A 122 -22.43 7.56 14.36
C ASP A 122 -22.93 8.47 13.22
N ALA A 123 -22.12 8.60 12.16
CA ALA A 123 -22.33 9.55 11.07
C ALA A 123 -23.34 9.07 10.01
N ILE A 124 -23.89 7.86 10.15
CA ILE A 124 -24.71 7.22 9.10
C ILE A 124 -26.11 6.95 9.63
N LYS A 125 -27.13 7.32 8.85
CA LYS A 125 -28.54 7.04 9.14
C LYS A 125 -29.24 6.48 7.91
N LEU A 126 -30.41 5.86 8.10
CA LEU A 126 -31.31 5.54 6.99
C LEU A 126 -32.25 6.73 6.74
N ASN A 127 -32.42 7.07 5.47
CA ASN A 127 -33.44 7.99 4.97
C ASN A 127 -34.07 7.36 3.72
N ASN A 128 -35.39 7.16 3.71
CA ASN A 128 -36.12 6.47 2.64
C ASN A 128 -35.49 5.12 2.25
N ASP A 129 -35.16 4.29 3.25
CA ASP A 129 -34.49 2.99 3.08
C ASP A 129 -33.11 3.05 2.41
N LYS A 130 -32.48 4.22 2.35
CA LYS A 130 -31.12 4.42 1.83
C LYS A 130 -30.21 4.95 2.92
N ALA A 131 -28.97 4.46 2.95
CA ALA A 131 -27.96 5.00 3.85
C ALA A 131 -27.59 6.42 3.42
N VAL A 132 -27.48 7.33 4.39
CA VAL A 132 -27.02 8.70 4.20
C VAL A 132 -25.93 8.99 5.22
N ILE A 133 -24.81 9.55 4.75
CA ILE A 133 -23.62 9.86 5.56
C ILE A 133 -23.59 11.38 5.81
N SER A 134 -23.58 11.79 7.08
CA SER A 134 -23.34 13.19 7.46
C SER A 134 -21.87 13.54 7.21
N LYS A 135 -21.62 14.58 6.42
CA LYS A 135 -20.26 15.02 6.10
C LYS A 135 -19.60 15.69 7.31
N GLU A 136 -20.40 16.24 8.20
CA GLU A 136 -19.95 16.96 9.40
C GLU A 136 -19.50 15.98 10.50
N ALA A 137 -20.22 14.87 10.67
CA ALA A 137 -19.87 13.85 11.65
C ALA A 137 -18.87 12.80 11.12
N CYS A 138 -18.79 12.62 9.80
CA CYS A 138 -17.94 11.58 9.24
C CYS A 138 -16.45 11.93 9.38
N ILE A 139 -15.73 11.08 10.11
CA ILE A 139 -14.27 11.20 10.31
C ILE A 139 -13.45 10.58 9.16
N GLY A 140 -14.08 10.16 8.07
CA GLY A 140 -13.38 9.56 6.92
C GLY A 140 -12.71 8.21 7.18
N CYS A 141 -13.13 7.47 8.22
CA CYS A 141 -12.48 6.21 8.61
C CYS A 141 -12.57 5.09 7.56
N GLY A 142 -13.56 5.13 6.65
CA GLY A 142 -13.72 4.16 5.57
C GLY A 142 -14.41 2.84 5.95
N GLU A 143 -14.73 2.59 7.21
CA GLU A 143 -15.37 1.33 7.67
C GLU A 143 -16.66 0.97 6.93
N CYS A 144 -17.48 1.99 6.63
CA CYS A 144 -18.74 1.80 5.92
C CYS A 144 -18.54 1.25 4.49
N THR A 145 -17.45 1.59 3.82
CA THR A 145 -17.11 1.09 2.49
C THR A 145 -16.68 -0.38 2.54
N VAL A 146 -16.04 -0.78 3.64
CA VAL A 146 -15.63 -2.17 3.87
C VAL A 146 -16.85 -3.02 4.23
N ALA A 147 -17.75 -2.46 5.04
CA ALA A 147 -18.98 -3.13 5.47
C ALA A 147 -20.01 -3.29 4.35
N CYS A 148 -20.05 -2.37 3.37
CA CYS A 148 -21.06 -2.38 2.32
C CYS A 148 -20.85 -3.55 1.33
N ARG A 149 -21.69 -4.58 1.42
CA ARG A 149 -21.62 -5.78 0.56
C ARG A 149 -22.16 -5.57 -0.85
N THR A 150 -22.95 -4.52 -1.05
CA THR A 150 -23.49 -4.15 -2.38
C THR A 150 -22.64 -3.10 -3.07
N GLU A 151 -21.50 -2.71 -2.46
CA GLU A 151 -20.60 -1.67 -2.99
C GLU A 151 -21.35 -0.35 -3.27
N ALA A 152 -22.40 -0.07 -2.48
CA ALA A 152 -23.16 1.17 -2.57
C ALA A 152 -22.43 2.36 -1.93
N ILE A 153 -21.40 2.11 -1.12
CA ILE A 153 -20.61 3.14 -0.46
C ILE A 153 -19.19 3.06 -1.01
N GLU A 154 -18.83 4.05 -1.80
CA GLU A 154 -17.53 4.14 -2.46
C GLU A 154 -16.82 5.41 -2.02
N ILE A 155 -15.49 5.36 -2.08
CA ILE A 155 -14.62 6.50 -1.85
C ILE A 155 -14.12 6.99 -3.21
N LYS A 156 -14.08 8.30 -3.40
CA LYS A 156 -13.51 8.90 -4.61
C LYS A 156 -11.99 8.77 -4.59
N TRP A 157 -11.43 8.20 -5.65
CA TRP A 157 -10.00 8.07 -5.88
C TRP A 157 -9.41 9.39 -6.40
N ASN A 158 -9.57 10.47 -5.63
CA ASN A 158 -9.26 11.84 -6.06
C ASN A 158 -8.10 12.46 -5.28
N GLU A 159 -7.31 11.66 -4.56
CA GLU A 159 -6.09 12.14 -3.92
C GLU A 159 -5.03 12.50 -4.95
N SER A 160 -4.27 13.56 -4.66
CA SER A 160 -3.12 13.94 -5.48
C SER A 160 -2.03 12.86 -5.40
N VAL A 161 -1.31 12.64 -6.50
CA VAL A 161 -0.18 11.70 -6.55
C VAL A 161 0.87 12.00 -5.47
N GLN A 162 1.07 13.28 -5.15
CA GLN A 162 1.98 13.71 -4.09
C GLN A 162 1.50 13.27 -2.71
N ASN A 163 0.28 13.62 -2.32
CA ASN A 163 -0.24 13.26 -1.01
C ASN A 163 -0.36 11.74 -0.84
N LEU A 164 -0.74 11.00 -1.89
CA LEU A 164 -0.75 9.53 -1.86
C LEU A 164 0.64 8.98 -1.51
N GLN A 165 1.68 9.46 -2.19
CA GLN A 165 3.07 9.06 -1.92
C GLN A 165 3.52 9.41 -0.49
N GLU A 166 3.17 10.62 -0.02
CA GLU A 166 3.51 11.06 1.34
C GLU A 166 2.76 10.23 2.41
N LYS A 167 1.46 10.00 2.24
CA LYS A 167 0.65 9.13 3.12
C LYS A 167 1.17 7.69 3.13
N MET A 168 1.59 7.17 1.98
CA MET A 168 2.15 5.82 1.88
C MET A 168 3.47 5.68 2.65
N ALA A 169 4.36 6.66 2.58
CA ALA A 169 5.56 6.71 3.40
C ALA A 169 5.23 6.81 4.91
N GLU A 170 4.19 7.57 5.29
CA GLU A 170 3.71 7.65 6.67
C GLU A 170 3.14 6.32 7.19
N TYR A 171 2.40 5.59 6.36
CA TYR A 171 1.95 4.23 6.67
C TYR A 171 3.12 3.25 6.77
N ALA A 172 4.13 3.37 5.90
CA ALA A 172 5.33 2.55 5.99
C ALA A 172 6.07 2.80 7.31
N TYR A 173 6.17 4.06 7.74
CA TYR A 173 6.69 4.44 9.06
C TYR A 173 5.89 3.78 10.19
N ALA A 174 4.56 3.84 10.15
CA ALA A 174 3.71 3.22 11.17
C ALA A 174 3.93 1.70 11.28
N ALA A 175 4.00 1.01 10.15
CA ALA A 175 4.07 -0.46 10.10
C ALA A 175 5.38 -1.02 10.69
N VAL A 176 6.51 -0.31 10.52
CA VAL A 176 7.83 -0.83 10.91
C VAL A 176 8.38 -0.18 12.19
N ARG A 177 7.72 0.84 12.75
CA ARG A 177 8.21 1.56 13.93
C ARG A 177 8.35 0.61 15.11
N GLY A 178 9.53 0.58 15.72
CA GLY A 178 9.82 -0.24 16.89
C GLY A 178 10.06 -1.72 16.60
N LYS A 179 10.12 -2.12 15.31
CA LYS A 179 10.35 -3.51 14.90
C LYS A 179 11.76 -3.68 14.35
N LYS A 180 12.33 -4.88 14.51
CA LYS A 180 13.50 -5.27 13.72
C LYS A 180 13.05 -5.42 12.27
N ARG A 181 13.90 -5.07 11.30
CA ARG A 181 13.48 -5.03 9.90
C ARG A 181 14.61 -5.35 8.93
N GLY A 182 14.24 -5.94 7.81
CA GLY A 182 15.08 -6.21 6.64
C GLY A 182 14.26 -6.07 5.36
N PHE A 183 14.93 -5.70 4.27
CA PHE A 183 14.32 -5.40 2.99
C PHE A 183 15.14 -6.05 1.89
N LEU A 184 14.46 -6.71 0.96
CA LEU A 184 15.00 -7.23 -0.28
C LEU A 184 14.24 -6.63 -1.46
N ASN A 185 14.95 -5.90 -2.31
CA ASN A 185 14.42 -5.41 -3.58
C ASN A 185 14.95 -6.32 -4.70
N PHE A 186 14.05 -6.93 -5.46
CA PHE A 186 14.34 -7.75 -6.63
C PHE A 186 14.26 -6.87 -7.88
N LEU A 187 15.42 -6.55 -8.46
CA LEU A 187 15.57 -5.70 -9.64
C LEU A 187 15.72 -6.60 -10.87
N MET A 188 14.66 -7.34 -11.18
CA MET A 188 14.57 -8.29 -12.29
C MET A 188 13.20 -8.13 -12.95
N LYS A 189 13.08 -8.29 -14.27
CA LYS A 189 11.83 -8.15 -15.03
C LYS A 189 11.03 -6.87 -14.67
N ILE A 190 11.74 -5.74 -14.57
CA ILE A 190 11.14 -4.47 -14.13
C ILE A 190 10.23 -3.92 -15.23
N THR A 191 8.92 -3.96 -15.01
CA THR A 191 7.91 -3.46 -15.95
C THR A 191 7.51 -2.01 -15.65
N LYS A 192 6.93 -1.33 -16.65
CA LYS A 192 6.30 -0.01 -16.49
C LYS A 192 5.23 -0.02 -15.40
N ASP A 193 4.41 -1.07 -15.39
CA ASP A 193 3.29 -1.23 -14.49
C ASP A 193 3.63 -2.14 -13.32
N CYS A 194 2.87 -2.04 -12.23
CA CYS A 194 3.00 -2.98 -11.13
C CYS A 194 2.42 -4.34 -11.50
N ASP A 195 2.86 -5.39 -10.80
CA ASP A 195 2.44 -6.79 -11.03
C ASP A 195 0.93 -7.03 -10.99
N CYS A 196 0.16 -6.08 -10.44
CA CYS A 196 -1.29 -6.13 -10.44
C CYS A 196 -1.91 -5.83 -11.82
N MET A 197 -1.16 -5.14 -12.69
CA MET A 197 -1.60 -4.62 -13.98
C MET A 197 -0.73 -5.15 -15.12
N ALA A 198 0.56 -5.38 -14.84
CA ALA A 198 1.51 -5.91 -15.79
C ALA A 198 1.13 -7.33 -16.21
N LYS A 199 1.28 -7.59 -17.51
CA LYS A 199 1.12 -8.90 -18.12
C LYS A 199 2.47 -9.56 -18.28
N GLU A 200 2.48 -10.89 -18.37
CA GLU A 200 3.72 -11.65 -18.54
C GLU A 200 4.49 -11.26 -19.81
N SER A 201 3.78 -10.83 -20.85
CA SER A 201 4.29 -10.36 -22.14
C SER A 201 4.83 -8.93 -22.12
N ASP A 202 4.61 -8.17 -21.05
CA ASP A 202 5.03 -6.77 -21.02
C ASP A 202 6.55 -6.67 -20.96
N PRO A 203 7.15 -5.75 -21.75
CA PRO A 203 8.60 -5.62 -21.81
C PRO A 203 9.17 -5.01 -20.53
N SER A 204 10.38 -5.42 -20.17
CA SER A 204 11.16 -4.77 -19.13
C SER A 204 11.61 -3.38 -19.60
N ILE A 205 11.55 -2.37 -18.72
CA ILE A 205 12.03 -1.00 -18.99
C ILE A 205 13.56 -0.88 -18.84
N VAL A 206 14.16 -1.82 -18.12
CA VAL A 206 15.60 -1.94 -17.90
C VAL A 206 15.99 -3.42 -17.80
N SER A 207 17.24 -3.74 -18.12
CA SER A 207 17.81 -5.08 -17.92
C SER A 207 17.89 -5.45 -16.44
N ASP A 208 17.88 -6.75 -16.15
CA ASP A 208 18.02 -7.27 -14.80
C ASP A 208 19.35 -6.83 -14.16
N ILE A 209 19.29 -6.46 -12.88
CA ILE A 209 20.42 -5.93 -12.10
C ILE A 209 20.81 -6.91 -11.00
N GLY A 210 19.81 -7.54 -10.36
CA GLY A 210 20.01 -8.49 -9.27
C GLY A 210 19.12 -8.20 -8.06
N ILE A 211 19.65 -8.46 -6.87
CA ILE A 211 18.92 -8.33 -5.60
C ILE A 211 19.69 -7.37 -4.70
N LEU A 212 19.00 -6.38 -4.16
CA LEU A 212 19.53 -5.50 -3.11
C LEU A 212 19.01 -5.95 -1.75
N ALA A 213 19.82 -5.73 -0.71
CA ALA A 213 19.44 -5.99 0.67
C ALA A 213 19.79 -4.79 1.56
N SER A 214 18.90 -4.44 2.49
CA SER A 214 19.14 -3.39 3.49
C SER A 214 18.29 -3.61 4.74
N LYS A 215 18.67 -2.95 5.84
CA LYS A 215 17.81 -2.78 7.03
C LYS A 215 17.03 -1.46 7.01
N ASP A 216 17.28 -0.63 6.01
CA ASP A 216 16.69 0.69 5.82
C ASP A 216 15.87 0.72 4.52
N PRO A 217 14.55 0.97 4.60
CA PRO A 217 13.68 0.97 3.42
C PRO A 217 13.88 2.20 2.53
N VAL A 218 14.39 3.31 3.07
CA VAL A 218 14.66 4.52 2.30
C VAL A 218 15.94 4.34 1.50
N SER A 219 16.97 3.81 2.14
CA SER A 219 18.29 3.65 1.52
C SER A 219 18.25 2.62 0.38
N ILE A 220 17.49 1.52 0.52
CA ILE A 220 17.35 0.49 -0.52
C ILE A 220 16.54 0.98 -1.72
N ASP A 221 15.49 1.77 -1.50
CA ASP A 221 14.71 2.35 -2.60
C ASP A 221 15.54 3.43 -3.31
N LYS A 222 16.29 4.26 -2.57
CA LYS A 222 17.24 5.22 -3.16
C LYS A 222 18.33 4.52 -3.99
N ALA A 223 18.95 3.47 -3.47
CA ALA A 223 19.93 2.67 -4.21
C ALA A 223 19.32 2.01 -5.46
N THR A 224 18.07 1.54 -5.35
CA THR A 224 17.32 0.99 -6.48
C THR A 224 17.19 2.01 -7.60
N ILE A 225 16.68 3.20 -7.28
CA ILE A 225 16.53 4.32 -8.22
C ILE A 225 17.86 4.65 -8.91
N ASP A 226 18.93 4.79 -8.13
CA ASP A 226 20.23 5.20 -8.66
C ASP A 226 20.80 4.16 -9.64
N LEU A 227 20.65 2.87 -9.33
CA LEU A 227 21.08 1.79 -10.22
C LEU A 227 20.25 1.76 -11.51
N LEU A 228 18.93 1.97 -11.44
CA LEU A 228 18.07 2.06 -12.63
C LEU A 228 18.48 3.21 -13.54
N ASN A 229 18.75 4.38 -12.95
CA ASN A 229 19.11 5.58 -13.71
C ASN A 229 20.53 5.52 -14.28
N ASN A 230 21.47 4.93 -13.54
CA ASN A 230 22.86 4.76 -13.99
C ASN A 230 22.97 3.82 -15.20
N LEU A 231 22.25 2.70 -15.20
CA LEU A 231 22.20 1.80 -16.36
C LEU A 231 21.46 2.44 -17.54
N GLY A 232 20.49 3.30 -17.23
CA GLY A 232 19.67 3.93 -18.23
C GLY A 232 20.34 5.09 -18.98
N ASN A 233 21.34 5.74 -18.39
CA ASN A 233 21.81 7.11 -18.73
C ASN A 233 20.67 8.16 -18.77
N CYS A 234 19.51 7.82 -18.20
CA CYS A 234 18.30 8.63 -18.10
C CYS A 234 17.37 8.01 -17.03
N ASP A 235 16.33 8.76 -16.64
CA ASP A 235 15.34 8.30 -15.67
C ASP A 235 14.38 7.28 -16.29
N ARG A 236 14.71 5.99 -16.16
CA ARG A 236 13.94 4.89 -16.78
C ARG A 236 12.54 4.72 -16.23
N LEU A 237 12.27 5.19 -15.01
CA LEU A 237 10.92 5.17 -14.45
C LEU A 237 10.00 6.17 -15.18
N LYS A 238 10.57 7.24 -15.74
CA LYS A 238 9.85 8.20 -16.58
C LYS A 238 9.51 7.69 -17.98
N ASP A 239 10.21 6.68 -18.49
CA ASP A 239 9.81 5.99 -19.73
C ASP A 239 8.41 5.35 -19.57
N GLY A 240 8.09 4.90 -18.35
CA GLY A 240 6.78 4.42 -17.98
C GLY A 240 5.78 5.57 -17.76
N TYR A 241 6.11 6.44 -16.81
CA TYR A 241 5.23 7.49 -16.30
C TYR A 241 5.95 8.85 -16.22
N PRO A 242 6.02 9.62 -17.32
CA PRO A 242 6.91 10.78 -17.42
C PRO A 242 6.57 11.95 -16.49
N ASN A 243 5.29 12.06 -16.12
CA ASN A 243 4.78 13.16 -15.30
C ASN A 243 4.72 12.85 -13.79
N ILE A 244 5.17 11.67 -13.37
CA ILE A 244 5.13 11.26 -11.97
C ILE A 244 6.51 11.37 -11.38
N ASP A 245 6.64 12.22 -10.36
CA ASP A 245 7.86 12.29 -9.57
C ASP A 245 7.87 11.18 -8.51
N TRP A 246 8.70 10.16 -8.74
CA TRP A 246 8.93 9.06 -7.82
C TRP A 246 9.77 9.45 -6.59
N ASN A 247 10.42 10.63 -6.61
CA ASN A 247 11.25 11.08 -5.48
C ASN A 247 10.41 11.44 -4.25
N ILE A 248 9.14 11.80 -4.45
CA ILE A 248 8.28 12.32 -3.39
C ILE A 248 8.21 11.32 -2.22
N GLN A 249 7.93 10.04 -2.50
CA GLN A 249 7.82 9.03 -1.44
C GLN A 249 9.13 8.82 -0.67
N VAL A 250 10.28 8.79 -1.36
CA VAL A 250 11.59 8.52 -0.76
C VAL A 250 12.06 9.71 0.08
N ASN A 251 11.92 10.92 -0.45
CA ASN A 251 12.28 12.15 0.26
C ASN A 251 11.39 12.40 1.48
N HIS A 252 10.08 12.17 1.36
CA HIS A 252 9.18 12.30 2.50
C HIS A 252 9.47 11.24 3.56
N ALA A 253 9.72 10.00 3.15
CA ALA A 253 10.12 8.93 4.06
C ALA A 253 11.38 9.26 4.87
N ALA A 254 12.42 9.79 4.22
CA ALA A 254 13.62 10.26 4.90
C ALA A 254 13.28 11.39 5.90
N LYS A 255 12.52 12.39 5.45
CA LYS A 255 12.11 13.56 6.25
C LYS A 255 11.35 13.18 7.52
N ILE A 256 10.48 12.17 7.46
CA ILE A 256 9.70 11.72 8.62
C ILE A 256 10.46 10.77 9.54
N GLY A 257 11.72 10.45 9.23
CA GLY A 257 12.59 9.57 10.01
C GLY A 257 12.32 8.09 9.78
N LEU A 258 11.83 7.68 8.61
CA LEU A 258 11.67 6.25 8.28
C LEU A 258 13.01 5.58 8.00
N GLY A 259 13.97 6.33 7.44
CA GLY A 259 15.30 5.85 7.06
C GLY A 259 16.17 6.97 6.48
N SER A 260 17.30 6.61 5.87
CA SER A 260 18.27 7.55 5.30
C SER A 260 18.31 7.51 3.77
N LEU A 261 18.59 8.66 3.15
CA LEU A 261 18.95 8.75 1.73
C LEU A 261 20.40 8.32 1.48
N ASP A 262 21.24 8.36 2.51
CA ASP A 262 22.64 7.96 2.42
C ASP A 262 22.77 6.45 2.48
N TYR A 263 23.60 5.90 1.60
CA TYR A 263 23.91 4.48 1.56
C TYR A 263 25.31 4.23 0.99
N GLU A 264 25.86 3.06 1.32
CA GLU A 264 27.06 2.52 0.71
C GLU A 264 26.70 1.18 0.06
N LEU A 265 27.07 1.00 -1.22
CA LEU A 265 26.88 -0.27 -1.91
C LEU A 265 28.05 -1.21 -1.60
N ILE A 266 27.73 -2.29 -0.91
CA ILE A 266 28.66 -3.39 -0.64
C ILE A 266 28.31 -4.55 -1.57
N LEU A 267 29.19 -4.84 -2.52
CA LEU A 267 29.04 -5.98 -3.41
C LEU A 267 29.44 -7.27 -2.66
N LEU A 268 28.45 -8.11 -2.39
CA LEU A 268 28.68 -9.45 -1.91
C LEU A 268 29.05 -10.32 -3.12
N ARG A 269 30.32 -10.72 -3.21
CA ARG A 269 30.72 -11.74 -4.18
C ARG A 269 30.23 -13.10 -3.68
N PRO A 270 29.72 -13.96 -4.58
CA PRO A 270 29.33 -15.32 -4.23
C PRO A 270 30.48 -16.13 -3.63
#